data_AF-A0A382TB97-F1
#
_entry.id   AF-A0A382TB97-F1
#
_cell.length_a   1.000
_cell.length_b   1.000
_cell.length_c   1.000
_cell.angle_alpha   90.00
_cell.angle_beta   90.00
_cell.angle_gamma   90.00
#
_symmetry.space_group_name_H-M   'P 1'
#
loop_
_entity.id
_entity.type
_entity.pdbx_description
1 polymer ?
#
loop_
_entity_poly.entity_id
_entity_poly.type
_entity_poly.pdbx_seq_one_letter_code
_entity_poly.pdbx_strand_id
1 'polypeptide(L)'
;MDLRDSVVSEIADLVDMRVFENADGTVSLFLDGTAIIRQEEVNKLQVVSKENEGGSTKLSKVVANRVGKLSDLQIEAGSIGGLLNVQDEIIPGLMRDLDAVAYKLSREINGIHQNGTGLDGESGRSFFQFNLPDGAVVSGTEEALLETPVRAAATIALAGEIKTNLNNIAAGQSGARGDNSAANQIVQVRDKLLFADDTLNVFDFYNSSVVTLGGRTQSNARQLKSAELIREQLDSRYQDISGVSIDEELVDVLIAQNVFQAAARLMTTI
;
A
#
# COMPACT_ATOMS: atom_id res chain seq x y z
N MET A 1 -14.06 31.00 15.61
CA MET A 1 -12.83 30.19 15.46
C MET A 1 -13.19 28.74 15.10
N ASP A 2 -14.35 28.26 15.54
CA ASP A 2 -14.84 26.88 15.42
C ASP A 2 -14.80 26.26 14.02
N LEU A 3 -15.27 26.96 12.98
CA LEU A 3 -15.27 26.40 11.62
C LEU A 3 -13.85 26.22 11.06
N ARG A 4 -12.94 27.16 11.36
CA ARG A 4 -11.54 27.09 10.94
C ARG A 4 -10.87 25.89 11.58
N ASP A 5 -11.06 25.74 12.89
CA ASP A 5 -10.40 24.69 13.67
C ASP A 5 -10.97 23.31 13.32
N SER A 6 -12.27 23.22 13.03
CA SER A 6 -12.91 22.01 12.48
C SER A 6 -12.30 21.59 11.13
N VAL A 7 -12.13 22.54 10.19
CA VAL A 7 -11.53 22.25 8.88
C VAL A 7 -10.06 21.86 9.01
N VAL A 8 -9.30 22.50 9.91
CA VAL A 8 -7.92 22.10 10.20
C VAL A 8 -7.86 20.67 10.75
N SER A 9 -8.79 20.31 11.64
CA SER A 9 -8.90 18.94 12.15
C SER A 9 -9.23 17.94 11.04
N GLU A 10 -10.15 18.27 10.13
CA GLU A 10 -10.48 17.40 8.99
C GLU A 10 -9.27 17.17 8.07
N ILE A 11 -8.48 18.21 7.81
CA ILE A 11 -7.26 18.08 7.00
C ILE A 11 -6.21 17.24 7.73
N ALA A 12 -6.09 17.38 9.04
CA ALA A 12 -5.14 16.61 9.86
C ALA A 12 -5.47 15.10 9.90
N ASP A 13 -6.75 14.73 9.76
CA ASP A 13 -7.15 13.32 9.60
C ASP A 13 -6.68 12.75 8.24
N LEU A 14 -6.50 13.60 7.22
CA LEU A 14 -6.08 13.19 5.88
C LEU A 14 -4.55 13.13 5.70
N VAL A 15 -3.80 14.09 6.26
CA VAL A 15 -2.36 14.27 6.04
C VAL A 15 -1.64 14.79 7.28
N ASP A 16 -0.33 14.56 7.38
CA ASP A 16 0.54 15.11 8.40
C ASP A 16 0.89 16.58 8.14
N MET A 17 0.14 17.48 8.75
CA MET A 17 0.30 18.92 8.56
C MET A 17 0.87 19.63 9.79
N ARG A 18 1.60 20.71 9.54
CA ARG A 18 2.03 21.67 10.57
C ARG A 18 1.25 22.97 10.40
N VAL A 19 0.63 23.40 11.50
CA VAL A 19 -0.24 24.58 11.58
C VAL A 19 0.49 25.67 12.37
N PHE A 20 0.53 26.90 11.83
CA PHE A 20 1.04 28.07 12.54
C PHE A 20 0.01 29.19 12.49
N GLU A 21 -0.33 29.74 13.65
CA GLU A 21 -1.13 30.96 13.74
C GLU A 21 -0.19 32.19 13.71
N ASN A 22 -0.49 33.12 12.82
CA ASN A 22 0.27 34.35 12.62
C ASN A 22 -0.24 35.45 13.56
N ALA A 23 0.59 36.47 13.78
CA ALA A 23 0.24 37.61 14.65
C ALA A 23 -0.98 38.42 14.17
N ASP A 24 -1.35 38.28 12.89
CA ASP A 24 -2.53 38.90 12.27
C ASP A 24 -3.80 38.03 12.37
N GLY A 25 -3.73 36.87 13.06
CA GLY A 25 -4.83 35.91 13.22
C GLY A 25 -5.04 34.97 12.02
N THR A 26 -4.22 35.08 10.97
CA THR A 26 -4.24 34.14 9.84
C THR A 26 -3.54 32.82 10.20
N VAL A 27 -3.90 31.74 9.52
CA VAL A 27 -3.28 30.42 9.72
C VAL A 27 -2.46 30.03 8.50
N SER A 28 -1.24 29.56 8.73
CA SER A 28 -0.37 28.99 7.71
C SER A 28 -0.26 27.48 7.90
N LEU A 29 -0.44 26.73 6.80
CA LEU A 29 -0.41 25.27 6.79
C LEU A 29 0.75 24.79 5.94
N PHE A 30 1.54 23.89 6.49
CA PHE A 30 2.67 23.26 5.81
C PHE A 30 2.51 21.75 5.80
N LEU A 31 2.81 21.14 4.66
CA LEU A 31 2.86 19.69 4.46
C LEU A 31 4.22 19.36 3.84
N ASP A 32 4.97 18.43 4.44
CA ASP A 32 6.34 18.09 4.00
C ASP A 32 7.26 19.32 3.80
N GLY A 33 7.14 20.31 4.70
CA GLY A 33 7.88 21.58 4.60
C GLY A 33 7.42 22.52 3.48
N THR A 34 6.48 22.10 2.63
CA THR A 34 5.86 22.92 1.58
C THR A 34 4.66 23.68 2.13
N ALA A 35 4.61 25.00 1.93
CA ALA A 35 3.45 25.80 2.31
C ALA A 35 2.25 25.44 1.43
N ILE A 36 1.17 24.96 2.04
CA ILE A 36 -0.10 24.64 1.38
C ILE A 36 -1.06 25.82 1.47
N ILE A 37 -1.15 26.44 2.66
CA ILE A 37 -1.90 27.68 2.86
C ILE A 37 -0.96 28.68 3.52
N ARG A 38 -0.91 29.90 2.98
CA ARG A 38 -0.19 31.01 3.60
C ARG A 38 -0.85 32.32 3.22
N GLN A 39 -1.36 33.06 4.21
CA GLN A 39 -2.13 34.29 4.00
C GLN A 39 -3.29 34.04 3.01
N GLU A 40 -3.24 34.63 1.82
CA GLU A 40 -4.26 34.45 0.76
C GLU A 40 -3.85 33.42 -0.31
N GLU A 41 -2.62 32.88 -0.24
CA GLU A 41 -2.11 31.89 -1.19
C GLU A 41 -2.49 30.47 -0.78
N VAL A 42 -3.10 29.71 -1.71
CA VAL A 42 -3.41 28.28 -1.56
C VAL A 42 -2.74 27.48 -2.68
N ASN A 43 -1.80 26.63 -2.32
CA ASN A 43 -1.21 25.64 -3.23
C ASN A 43 -2.06 24.37 -3.19
N LYS A 44 -2.72 24.05 -4.31
CA LYS A 44 -3.63 22.90 -4.37
C LYS A 44 -2.84 21.60 -4.40
N LEU A 45 -3.30 20.61 -3.62
CA LEU A 45 -2.84 19.24 -3.75
C LEU A 45 -3.44 18.63 -5.03
N GLN A 46 -2.63 17.87 -5.74
CA GLN A 46 -3.04 17.13 -6.93
C GLN A 46 -2.52 15.70 -6.84
N VAL A 47 -3.34 14.76 -7.32
CA VAL A 47 -2.91 13.39 -7.53
C VAL A 47 -2.44 13.27 -8.96
N VAL A 48 -1.20 12.83 -9.14
CA VAL A 48 -0.59 12.61 -10.46
C VAL A 48 -0.04 11.20 -10.55
N SER A 49 0.14 10.70 -11.77
CA SER A 49 0.80 9.41 -11.96
C SER A 49 2.27 9.49 -11.57
N LYS A 50 2.76 8.45 -10.90
CA LYS A 50 4.19 8.21 -10.70
C LYS A 50 4.75 7.73 -12.04
N GLU A 51 5.78 8.42 -12.56
CA GLU A 51 6.50 7.91 -13.73
C GLU A 51 7.20 6.61 -13.33
N ASN A 52 6.90 5.52 -14.02
CA ASN A 52 7.56 4.24 -13.80
C ASN A 52 8.68 4.05 -14.80
N GLU A 53 9.89 3.69 -14.33
CA GLU A 53 11.00 3.26 -15.19
C GLU A 53 10.82 1.87 -15.82
N GLY A 54 9.68 1.18 -15.65
CA GLY A 54 9.59 -0.24 -16.03
C GLY A 54 8.21 -0.87 -16.25
N GLY A 55 7.16 -0.08 -16.52
CA GLY A 55 5.90 -0.58 -17.12
C GLY A 55 5.10 -1.65 -16.36
N SER A 56 4.01 -1.22 -15.71
CA SER A 56 2.67 -1.87 -15.77
C SER A 56 1.71 -1.33 -14.70
N THR A 57 2.21 -0.89 -13.54
CA THR A 57 1.35 -0.39 -12.45
C THR A 57 1.37 1.13 -12.39
N LYS A 58 0.32 1.81 -12.84
CA LYS A 58 0.19 3.27 -12.69
C LYS A 58 -0.02 3.61 -11.21
N LEU A 59 1.07 3.78 -10.48
CA LEU A 59 1.01 4.31 -9.12
C LEU A 59 0.68 5.80 -9.18
N SER A 60 0.13 6.30 -8.08
CA SER A 60 -0.30 7.67 -7.86
C SER A 60 0.56 8.28 -6.78
N LYS A 61 1.02 9.50 -6.99
CA LYS A 61 1.67 10.33 -5.97
C LYS A 61 0.90 11.61 -5.77
N VAL A 62 1.08 12.23 -4.62
CA VAL A 62 0.50 13.53 -4.30
C VAL A 62 1.56 14.61 -4.50
N VAL A 63 1.16 15.69 -5.17
CA VAL A 63 2.03 16.84 -5.45
C VAL A 63 1.34 18.13 -5.03
N ALA A 64 2.11 19.13 -4.61
CA ALA A 64 1.64 20.50 -4.48
C ALA A 64 1.76 21.22 -5.84
N ASN A 65 0.70 21.93 -6.24
CA ASN A 65 0.70 22.77 -7.44
C ASN A 65 0.75 24.25 -7.05
N ARG A 66 1.89 24.88 -7.34
CA ARG A 66 2.09 26.32 -7.20
C ARG A 66 2.14 26.95 -8.59
N VAL A 67 1.01 27.48 -9.04
CA VAL A 67 0.88 28.23 -10.31
C VAL A 67 1.44 27.44 -11.50
N GLY A 68 1.08 26.17 -11.62
CA GLY A 68 1.51 25.27 -12.69
C GLY A 68 2.84 24.56 -12.45
N LYS A 69 3.59 24.93 -11.39
CA LYS A 69 4.78 24.19 -10.97
C LYS A 69 4.39 23.12 -9.95
N LEU A 70 4.59 21.85 -10.33
CA LEU A 70 4.37 20.70 -9.45
C LEU A 70 5.59 20.46 -8.55
N SER A 71 5.35 20.06 -7.31
CA SER A 71 6.38 19.65 -6.35
C SER A 71 5.92 18.42 -5.61
N ASP A 72 6.75 17.39 -5.58
CA ASP A 72 6.45 16.13 -4.89
C ASP A 72 6.32 16.34 -3.38
N LEU A 73 5.43 15.58 -2.76
CA LEU A 73 5.21 15.58 -1.33
C LEU A 73 5.41 14.17 -0.78
N GLN A 74 6.20 14.06 0.29
CA GLN A 74 6.25 12.87 1.12
C GLN A 74 5.10 12.95 2.13
N ILE A 75 4.17 12.00 2.06
CA ILE A 75 3.03 11.93 2.99
C ILE A 75 3.10 10.56 3.68
N GLU A 76 3.45 10.57 4.95
CA GLU A 76 3.68 9.35 5.73
C GLU A 76 2.53 9.05 6.72
N ALA A 77 1.71 10.05 7.05
CA ALA A 77 0.60 9.89 8.00
C ALA A 77 -0.75 10.36 7.42
N GLY A 78 -1.78 10.24 8.25
CA GLY A 78 -3.16 10.43 7.86
C GLY A 78 -3.67 9.34 6.92
N SER A 79 -4.92 9.44 6.49
CA SER A 79 -5.51 8.44 5.59
C SER A 79 -4.80 8.37 4.23
N ILE A 80 -4.27 9.50 3.73
CA ILE A 80 -3.55 9.53 2.45
C ILE A 80 -2.22 8.79 2.57
N GLY A 81 -1.43 9.02 3.63
CA GLY A 81 -0.19 8.29 3.86
C GLY A 81 -0.43 6.78 4.00
N GLY A 82 -1.50 6.38 4.70
CA GLY A 82 -1.89 4.97 4.79
C GLY A 82 -2.23 4.33 3.43
N LEU A 83 -2.95 5.03 2.57
CA LEU A 83 -3.26 4.57 1.21
C LEU A 83 -2.00 4.46 0.35
N LEU A 84 -1.08 5.42 0.47
CA LEU A 84 0.21 5.38 -0.23
C LEU A 84 1.07 4.21 0.26
N ASN A 85 1.11 3.93 1.56
CA ASN A 85 1.84 2.77 2.11
C ASN A 85 1.28 1.44 1.57
N VAL A 86 -0.05 1.30 1.52
CA VAL A 86 -0.69 0.10 0.95
C VAL A 86 -0.31 -0.07 -0.52
N GLN A 87 -0.34 1.03 -1.28
CA GLN A 87 -0.07 1.06 -2.70
C GLN A 87 1.40 0.81 -3.06
N ASP A 88 2.33 1.44 -2.33
CA ASP A 88 3.76 1.47 -2.67
C ASP A 88 4.54 0.33 -2.01
N GLU A 89 4.08 -0.20 -0.88
CA GLU A 89 4.81 -1.22 -0.12
C GLU A 89 4.03 -2.53 0.02
N ILE A 90 2.82 -2.48 0.56
CA ILE A 90 2.09 -3.71 0.96
C ILE A 90 1.67 -4.54 -0.26
N ILE A 91 0.95 -3.93 -1.21
CA ILE A 91 0.49 -4.64 -2.40
C ILE A 91 1.68 -5.14 -3.26
N PRO A 92 2.69 -4.31 -3.59
CA PRO A 92 3.85 -4.78 -4.36
C PRO A 92 4.63 -5.88 -3.64
N GLY A 93 4.74 -5.82 -2.30
CA GLY A 93 5.33 -6.89 -1.50
C GLY A 93 4.59 -8.22 -1.66
N LEU A 94 3.27 -8.22 -1.46
CA LEU A 94 2.43 -9.42 -1.62
C LEU A 94 2.45 -9.98 -3.04
N MET A 95 2.45 -9.10 -4.05
CA MET A 95 2.56 -9.51 -5.45
C MET A 95 3.90 -10.21 -5.72
N ARG A 96 5.01 -9.66 -5.19
CA ARG A 96 6.34 -10.27 -5.32
C ARG A 96 6.40 -11.66 -4.69
N ASP A 97 5.82 -11.82 -3.49
CA ASP A 97 5.77 -13.12 -2.82
C ASP A 97 4.99 -14.16 -3.65
N LEU A 98 3.85 -13.76 -4.19
CA LEU A 98 3.02 -14.63 -5.03
C LEU A 98 3.71 -14.98 -6.36
N ASP A 99 4.38 -14.02 -6.98
CA ASP A 99 5.18 -14.23 -8.18
C ASP A 99 6.33 -15.21 -7.93
N ALA A 100 7.01 -15.08 -6.79
CA ALA A 100 8.08 -16.00 -6.41
C ALA A 100 7.57 -17.44 -6.21
N VAL A 101 6.38 -17.60 -5.61
CA VAL A 101 5.68 -18.89 -5.49
C VAL A 101 5.41 -19.49 -6.86
N ALA A 102 4.72 -18.75 -7.74
CA ALA A 102 4.35 -19.24 -9.06
C ALA A 102 5.58 -19.59 -9.91
N TYR A 103 6.62 -18.75 -9.86
CA TYR A 103 7.84 -18.96 -10.61
C TYR A 103 8.61 -20.20 -10.15
N LYS A 104 8.95 -20.29 -8.85
CA LYS A 104 9.76 -21.41 -8.34
C LYS A 104 9.03 -22.74 -8.46
N LEU A 105 7.71 -22.77 -8.20
CA LEU A 105 6.91 -23.97 -8.38
C LEU A 105 6.90 -24.43 -9.85
N SER A 106 6.67 -23.49 -10.79
CA SER A 106 6.67 -23.80 -12.22
C SER A 106 8.02 -24.32 -12.68
N ARG A 107 9.12 -23.71 -12.21
CA ARG A 107 10.49 -24.10 -12.55
C ARG A 107 10.79 -25.54 -12.11
N GLU A 108 10.44 -25.89 -10.88
CA GLU A 108 10.67 -27.25 -10.36
C GLU A 108 9.86 -28.30 -11.13
N ILE A 109 8.58 -28.02 -11.39
CA ILE A 109 7.72 -28.92 -12.15
C ILE A 109 8.21 -29.05 -13.59
N ASN A 110 8.58 -27.94 -14.24
CA ASN A 110 9.14 -27.96 -15.59
C ASN A 110 10.45 -28.73 -15.67
N GLY A 111 11.34 -28.57 -14.69
CA GLY A 111 12.59 -29.32 -14.63
C GLY A 111 12.35 -30.83 -14.57
N ILE A 112 11.36 -31.30 -13.81
CA ILE A 112 11.01 -32.72 -13.76
C ILE A 112 10.33 -33.15 -15.07
N HIS A 113 9.38 -32.36 -15.55
CA HIS A 113 8.59 -32.69 -16.75
C HIS A 113 9.45 -32.74 -18.02
N GLN A 114 10.43 -31.85 -18.17
CA GLN A 114 11.37 -31.87 -19.30
C GLN A 114 12.26 -33.12 -19.29
N ASN A 115 12.60 -33.63 -18.10
CA ASN A 115 13.37 -34.86 -17.94
C ASN A 115 12.51 -36.14 -18.01
N GLY A 116 11.18 -36.01 -17.99
CA GLY A 116 10.26 -37.13 -18.15
C GLY A 116 9.92 -37.41 -19.62
N THR A 117 9.19 -38.49 -19.83
CA THR A 117 8.72 -38.96 -21.14
C THR A 117 7.20 -39.03 -21.17
N GLY A 118 6.59 -38.45 -22.20
CA GLY A 118 5.17 -38.52 -22.49
C GLY A 118 4.72 -39.89 -22.99
N LEU A 119 3.40 -40.09 -23.12
CA LEU A 119 2.82 -41.29 -23.72
C LEU A 119 3.09 -41.39 -25.23
N ASP A 120 3.48 -40.28 -25.85
CA ASP A 120 3.96 -40.24 -27.23
C ASP A 120 5.43 -40.63 -27.38
N GLY A 121 6.14 -40.88 -26.26
CA GLY A 121 7.54 -41.29 -26.25
C GLY A 121 8.55 -40.14 -26.29
N GLU A 122 8.08 -38.90 -26.32
CA GLU A 122 8.92 -37.69 -26.42
C GLU A 122 9.19 -37.06 -25.04
N SER A 123 10.30 -36.32 -24.93
CA SER A 123 10.74 -35.61 -23.72
C SER A 123 11.06 -34.14 -24.00
N GLY A 124 11.57 -33.41 -23.02
CA GLY A 124 12.06 -32.03 -23.18
C GLY A 124 10.97 -30.95 -23.18
N ARG A 125 9.73 -31.29 -22.83
CA ARG A 125 8.60 -30.36 -22.81
C ARG A 125 8.41 -29.73 -21.44
N SER A 126 8.10 -28.44 -21.40
CA SER A 126 7.66 -27.75 -20.17
C SER A 126 6.20 -28.10 -19.87
N PHE A 127 5.84 -28.18 -18.59
CA PHE A 127 4.45 -28.33 -18.18
C PHE A 127 3.75 -26.96 -18.11
N PHE A 128 4.43 -25.97 -17.54
CA PHE A 128 3.98 -24.58 -17.43
C PHE A 128 4.79 -23.65 -18.34
N GLN A 129 4.14 -22.59 -18.79
CA GLN A 129 4.75 -21.45 -19.47
C GLN A 129 4.21 -20.14 -18.88
N PHE A 130 4.86 -19.02 -19.18
CA PHE A 130 4.40 -17.69 -18.81
C PHE A 130 4.01 -16.92 -20.08
N ASN A 131 2.76 -16.45 -20.14
CA ASN A 131 2.24 -15.65 -21.24
C ASN A 131 2.31 -14.18 -20.88
N LEU A 132 3.33 -13.49 -21.39
CA LEU A 132 3.59 -12.09 -21.09
C LEU A 132 2.59 -11.16 -21.81
N PRO A 133 2.32 -9.96 -21.26
CA PRO A 133 1.35 -9.02 -21.84
C PRO A 133 1.72 -8.51 -23.24
N ASP A 134 2.99 -8.55 -23.62
CA ASP A 134 3.49 -8.21 -24.95
C ASP A 134 3.33 -9.34 -25.97
N GLY A 135 2.77 -10.48 -25.54
CA GLY A 135 2.57 -11.68 -26.37
C GLY A 135 3.74 -12.64 -26.34
N ALA A 136 4.85 -12.33 -25.64
CA ALA A 136 5.95 -13.26 -25.49
C ALA A 136 5.56 -14.45 -24.61
N VAL A 137 6.13 -15.62 -24.91
CA VAL A 137 5.93 -16.85 -24.14
C VAL A 137 7.28 -17.32 -23.64
N VAL A 138 7.41 -17.50 -22.33
CA VAL A 138 8.65 -17.99 -21.72
C VAL A 138 8.41 -19.28 -20.95
N SER A 139 9.30 -20.25 -21.13
CA SER A 139 9.33 -21.45 -20.30
C SER A 139 10.15 -21.18 -19.04
N GLY A 140 9.58 -21.44 -17.86
CA GLY A 140 10.12 -21.08 -16.53
C GLY A 140 11.44 -21.72 -16.10
N THR A 141 12.30 -22.15 -17.02
CA THR A 141 13.64 -22.69 -16.74
C THR A 141 14.72 -21.63 -16.74
N GLU A 142 14.46 -20.43 -17.26
CA GLU A 142 15.42 -19.33 -17.31
C GLU A 142 15.36 -18.46 -16.04
N GLU A 143 16.52 -18.25 -15.41
CA GLU A 143 16.70 -17.53 -14.14
C GLU A 143 16.38 -16.02 -14.24
N ALA A 144 16.47 -15.45 -15.45
CA ALA A 144 16.27 -14.03 -15.73
C ALA A 144 14.83 -13.51 -15.52
N LEU A 145 13.88 -14.39 -15.24
CA LEU A 145 12.46 -14.05 -15.08
C LEU A 145 12.08 -13.48 -13.70
N LEU A 146 13.02 -13.48 -12.74
CA LEU A 146 12.80 -12.98 -11.38
C LEU A 146 13.08 -11.47 -11.21
N GLU A 147 13.79 -10.83 -12.14
CA GLU A 147 14.29 -9.46 -11.91
C GLU A 147 13.45 -8.35 -12.57
N THR A 148 12.57 -8.63 -13.52
CA THR A 148 11.66 -7.63 -14.14
C THR A 148 10.43 -8.32 -14.77
N PRO A 149 9.28 -7.61 -14.93
CA PRO A 149 7.98 -7.92 -14.37
C PRO A 149 7.26 -9.07 -15.08
N VAL A 150 7.75 -10.31 -14.96
CA VAL A 150 7.03 -11.46 -15.53
C VAL A 150 5.65 -11.62 -14.90
N ARG A 151 5.44 -11.04 -13.70
CA ARG A 151 4.22 -11.22 -12.90
C ARG A 151 3.82 -12.69 -12.95
N ALA A 152 4.76 -13.57 -12.60
CA ALA A 152 4.66 -15.00 -12.83
C ALA A 152 3.32 -15.58 -12.36
N ALA A 153 2.78 -15.08 -11.25
CA ALA A 153 1.47 -15.51 -10.77
C ALA A 153 0.31 -15.12 -11.67
N ALA A 154 0.41 -13.96 -12.35
CA ALA A 154 -0.62 -13.49 -13.28
C ALA A 154 -0.49 -14.10 -14.68
N THR A 155 0.71 -14.54 -15.07
CA THR A 155 1.01 -14.98 -16.44
C THR A 155 1.19 -16.49 -16.58
N ILE A 156 1.29 -17.22 -15.47
CA ILE A 156 1.39 -18.69 -15.47
C ILE A 156 0.23 -19.33 -16.24
N ALA A 157 0.58 -20.24 -17.14
CA ALA A 157 -0.35 -21.00 -17.95
C ALA A 157 0.17 -22.42 -18.21
N LEU A 158 -0.73 -23.32 -18.57
CA LEU A 158 -0.35 -24.63 -19.11
C LEU A 158 0.39 -24.43 -20.43
N ALA A 159 1.47 -25.17 -20.63
CA ALA A 159 2.24 -25.11 -21.87
C ALA A 159 1.36 -25.49 -23.08
N GLY A 160 1.54 -24.80 -24.20
CA GLY A 160 0.72 -24.97 -25.40
C GLY A 160 0.69 -26.41 -25.90
N GLU A 161 1.83 -27.10 -25.86
CA GLU A 161 1.97 -28.51 -26.27
C GLU A 161 1.18 -29.46 -25.37
N ILE A 162 1.06 -29.17 -24.07
CA ILE A 162 0.27 -29.97 -23.14
C ILE A 162 -1.22 -29.68 -23.32
N LYS A 163 -1.56 -28.41 -23.57
CA LYS A 163 -2.94 -27.98 -23.82
C LYS A 163 -3.54 -28.60 -25.08
N THR A 164 -2.73 -28.80 -26.13
CA THR A 164 -3.19 -29.39 -27.40
C THR A 164 -3.25 -30.91 -27.35
N ASN A 165 -2.37 -31.58 -26.60
CA ASN A 165 -2.36 -33.02 -26.49
C ASN A 165 -1.93 -33.50 -25.09
N LEU A 166 -2.85 -34.12 -24.37
CA LEU A 166 -2.60 -34.64 -23.02
C LEU A 166 -1.64 -35.84 -23.00
N ASN A 167 -1.43 -36.52 -24.13
CA ASN A 167 -0.39 -37.57 -24.22
C ASN A 167 1.02 -37.00 -24.03
N ASN A 168 1.18 -35.68 -24.15
CA ASN A 168 2.46 -35.01 -23.95
C ASN A 168 2.82 -34.84 -22.46
N ILE A 169 1.92 -35.20 -21.53
CA ILE A 169 2.21 -35.16 -20.10
C ILE A 169 3.23 -36.25 -19.76
N ALA A 170 4.41 -35.81 -19.31
CA ALA A 170 5.54 -36.63 -18.97
C ALA A 170 5.42 -37.22 -17.55
N ALA A 171 4.76 -38.38 -17.43
CA ALA A 171 4.52 -39.03 -16.14
C ALA A 171 5.59 -40.05 -15.73
N GLY A 172 6.32 -40.63 -16.68
CA GLY A 172 7.41 -41.60 -16.45
C GLY A 172 8.76 -41.04 -16.89
N GLN A 173 9.85 -41.72 -16.52
CA GLN A 173 11.21 -41.41 -17.00
C GLN A 173 11.71 -42.42 -18.04
N SER A 174 11.23 -43.67 -17.96
CA SER A 174 11.65 -44.76 -18.84
C SER A 174 10.85 -44.85 -20.14
N GLY A 175 9.72 -44.14 -20.24
CA GLY A 175 8.74 -44.31 -21.32
C GLY A 175 7.98 -45.64 -21.29
N ALA A 176 8.24 -46.52 -20.29
CA ALA A 176 7.53 -47.77 -20.14
C ALA A 176 6.06 -47.54 -19.73
N ARG A 177 5.16 -48.37 -20.25
CA ARG A 177 3.74 -48.30 -19.87
C ARG A 177 3.58 -48.57 -18.38
N GLY A 178 2.95 -47.62 -17.69
CA GLY A 178 2.71 -47.70 -16.24
C GLY A 178 3.82 -47.09 -15.38
N ASP A 179 4.90 -46.56 -15.98
CA ASP A 179 5.89 -45.79 -15.24
C ASP A 179 5.30 -44.43 -14.79
N ASN A 180 5.35 -44.17 -13.49
CA ASN A 180 4.89 -42.94 -12.84
C ASN A 180 5.99 -42.24 -12.03
N SER A 181 7.27 -42.56 -12.29
CA SER A 181 8.42 -42.03 -11.56
C SER A 181 8.51 -40.50 -11.60
N ALA A 182 8.31 -39.87 -12.76
CA ALA A 182 8.33 -38.40 -12.89
C ALA A 182 7.12 -37.78 -12.15
N ALA A 183 5.94 -38.39 -12.23
CA ALA A 183 4.77 -37.94 -11.48
C ALA A 183 5.01 -37.99 -9.96
N ASN A 184 5.67 -39.05 -9.45
CA ASN A 184 6.04 -39.14 -8.03
C ASN A 184 7.04 -38.05 -7.62
N GLN A 185 7.99 -37.70 -8.49
CA GLN A 185 8.91 -36.58 -8.24
C GLN A 185 8.17 -35.24 -8.20
N ILE A 186 7.18 -35.02 -9.08
CA ILE A 186 6.35 -33.81 -9.05
C ILE A 186 5.61 -33.68 -7.71
N VAL A 187 5.10 -34.80 -7.16
CA VAL A 187 4.47 -34.79 -5.83
C VAL A 187 5.45 -34.34 -4.74
N GLN A 188 6.72 -34.74 -4.83
CA GLN A 188 7.76 -34.37 -3.87
C GLN A 188 8.16 -32.89 -3.92
N VAL A 189 7.85 -32.17 -5.01
CA VAL A 189 8.08 -30.71 -5.11
C VAL A 189 7.36 -29.96 -3.99
N ARG A 190 6.22 -30.46 -3.52
CA ARG A 190 5.48 -29.88 -2.39
C ARG A 190 6.36 -29.71 -1.15
N ASP A 191 7.20 -30.69 -0.87
CA ASP A 191 7.99 -30.78 0.36
C ASP A 191 9.41 -30.21 0.15
N LYS A 192 9.76 -29.80 -1.08
CA LYS A 192 11.06 -29.21 -1.42
C LYS A 192 11.18 -27.80 -0.83
N LEU A 193 12.28 -27.56 -0.12
CA LEU A 193 12.60 -26.24 0.43
C LEU A 193 13.19 -25.38 -0.68
N LEU A 194 12.56 -24.24 -0.94
CA LEU A 194 12.87 -23.36 -2.07
C LEU A 194 12.97 -21.88 -1.67
N PHE A 195 12.59 -21.53 -0.44
CA PHE A 195 12.49 -20.15 0.05
C PHE A 195 13.29 -19.95 1.34
N ALA A 196 13.65 -18.70 1.60
CA ALA A 196 14.38 -18.26 2.80
C ALA A 196 15.63 -19.14 3.05
N ASP A 197 16.59 -19.11 2.13
CA ASP A 197 17.82 -19.91 2.19
C ASP A 197 17.55 -21.41 2.40
N ASP A 198 16.63 -21.96 1.60
CA ASP A 198 16.22 -23.37 1.61
C ASP A 198 15.68 -23.87 2.96
N THR A 199 14.97 -23.01 3.69
CA THR A 199 14.32 -23.38 4.96
C THR A 199 12.81 -23.60 4.84
N LEU A 200 12.17 -23.00 3.83
CA LEU A 200 10.72 -23.06 3.64
C LEU A 200 10.37 -23.68 2.29
N ASN A 201 9.36 -24.56 2.30
CA ASN A 201 8.71 -25.00 1.06
C ASN A 201 7.73 -23.94 0.54
N VAL A 202 7.16 -24.20 -0.64
CA VAL A 202 6.22 -23.28 -1.31
C VAL A 202 5.00 -22.95 -0.43
N PHE A 203 4.44 -23.95 0.25
CA PHE A 203 3.24 -23.80 1.07
C PHE A 203 3.52 -23.02 2.34
N ASP A 204 4.64 -23.30 3.01
CA ASP A 204 5.06 -22.60 4.23
C ASP A 204 5.39 -21.14 3.93
N PHE A 205 6.06 -20.86 2.81
CA PHE A 205 6.32 -19.49 2.38
C PHE A 205 5.00 -18.72 2.15
N TYR A 206 4.09 -19.27 1.34
CA TYR A 206 2.77 -18.66 1.09
C TYR A 206 1.99 -18.42 2.40
N ASN A 207 1.94 -19.42 3.29
CA ASN A 207 1.26 -19.30 4.57
C ASN A 207 1.91 -18.23 5.45
N SER A 208 3.24 -18.12 5.45
CA SER A 208 3.95 -17.10 6.23
C SER A 208 3.65 -15.68 5.75
N SER A 209 3.51 -15.45 4.44
CA SER A 209 3.06 -14.17 3.89
C SER A 209 1.63 -13.84 4.33
N VAL A 210 0.71 -14.81 4.28
CA VAL A 210 -0.70 -14.63 4.74
C VAL A 210 -0.77 -14.34 6.23
N VAL A 211 -0.02 -15.09 7.06
CA VAL A 211 0.05 -14.89 8.51
C VAL A 211 0.66 -13.53 8.84
N THR A 212 1.70 -13.12 8.13
CA THR A 212 2.33 -11.80 8.30
C THR A 212 1.37 -10.68 7.98
N LEU A 213 0.62 -10.78 6.88
CA LEU A 213 -0.41 -9.81 6.53
C LEU A 213 -1.51 -9.75 7.60
N GLY A 214 -2.03 -10.90 8.04
CA GLY A 214 -3.03 -10.96 9.11
C GLY A 214 -2.52 -10.37 10.43
N GLY A 215 -1.26 -10.64 10.79
CA GLY A 215 -0.58 -10.06 11.94
C GLY A 215 -0.44 -8.54 11.84
N ARG A 216 -0.05 -8.03 10.67
CA ARG A 216 0.00 -6.58 10.38
C ARG A 216 -1.38 -5.94 10.49
N THR A 217 -2.42 -6.53 9.89
CA THR A 217 -3.80 -6.04 10.00
C THR A 217 -4.27 -5.98 11.46
N GLN A 218 -4.05 -7.04 12.23
CA GLN A 218 -4.41 -7.08 13.65
C GLN A 218 -3.62 -6.05 14.48
N SER A 219 -2.33 -5.86 14.17
CA SER A 219 -1.50 -4.84 14.81
C SER A 219 -2.01 -3.43 14.51
N ASN A 220 -2.29 -3.13 13.24
CA ASN A 220 -2.79 -1.84 12.81
C ASN A 220 -4.18 -1.53 13.40
N ALA A 221 -5.07 -2.54 13.50
CA ALA A 221 -6.36 -2.37 14.16
C ALA A 221 -6.23 -2.01 15.65
N ARG A 222 -5.27 -2.62 16.36
CA ARG A 222 -4.98 -2.26 17.76
C ARG A 222 -4.39 -0.86 17.88
N GLN A 223 -3.48 -0.48 16.98
CA GLN A 223 -2.88 0.85 16.95
C GLN A 223 -3.94 1.93 16.67
N LEU A 224 -4.80 1.70 15.68
CA LEU A 224 -5.94 2.57 15.38
C LEU A 224 -6.83 2.73 16.62
N LYS A 225 -7.20 1.62 17.27
CA LYS A 225 -8.03 1.70 18.47
C LYS A 225 -7.37 2.48 19.61
N SER A 226 -6.06 2.33 19.78
CA SER A 226 -5.30 3.11 20.75
C SER A 226 -5.28 4.60 20.40
N ALA A 227 -5.09 4.93 19.12
CA ALA A 227 -5.06 6.32 18.65
C ALA A 227 -6.42 7.00 18.80
N GLU A 228 -7.52 6.29 18.51
CA GLU A 228 -8.89 6.76 18.75
C GLU A 228 -9.14 7.09 20.23
N LEU A 229 -8.73 6.22 21.15
CA LEU A 229 -8.90 6.45 22.59
C LEU A 229 -8.08 7.66 23.06
N ILE A 230 -6.86 7.83 22.55
CA ILE A 230 -6.05 9.01 22.86
C ILE A 230 -6.71 10.28 22.31
N ARG A 231 -7.20 10.24 21.08
CA ARG A 231 -7.93 11.36 20.46
C ARG A 231 -9.17 11.72 21.28
N GLU A 232 -9.97 10.75 21.70
CA GLU A 232 -11.16 10.97 22.54
C GLU A 232 -10.80 11.59 23.89
N GLN A 233 -9.71 11.13 24.53
CA GLN A 233 -9.25 11.72 25.78
C GLN A 233 -8.75 13.16 25.60
N LEU A 234 -8.05 13.46 24.50
CA LEU A 234 -7.59 14.80 24.19
C LEU A 234 -8.75 15.73 23.85
N ASP A 235 -9.77 15.25 23.13
CA ASP A 235 -10.98 16.00 22.82
C ASP A 235 -11.76 16.34 24.09
N SER A 236 -11.96 15.38 25.00
CA SER A 236 -12.58 15.63 26.31
C SER A 236 -11.80 16.67 27.12
N ARG A 237 -10.47 16.59 27.17
CA ARG A 237 -9.65 17.61 27.85
C ARG A 237 -9.71 18.97 27.17
N TYR A 238 -9.77 18.99 25.84
CA TYR A 238 -9.93 20.22 25.09
C TYR A 238 -11.27 20.86 25.41
N GLN A 239 -12.36 20.08 25.47
CA GLN A 239 -13.67 20.57 25.90
C GLN A 239 -13.68 21.08 27.35
N ASP A 240 -12.94 20.43 28.26
CA ASP A 240 -12.82 20.90 29.65
C ASP A 240 -12.07 22.25 29.78
N ILE A 241 -11.08 22.50 28.92
CA ILE A 241 -10.24 23.72 28.94
C ILE A 241 -10.84 24.84 28.07
N SER A 242 -11.32 24.49 26.88
CA SER A 242 -12.00 25.38 25.93
C SER A 242 -13.46 25.64 26.34
N GLY A 243 -14.00 24.83 27.25
CA GLY A 243 -15.29 25.03 27.89
C GLY A 243 -15.27 26.18 28.88
N VAL A 244 -14.91 27.38 28.44
CA VAL A 244 -15.36 28.60 29.10
C VAL A 244 -16.85 28.68 28.83
N SER A 245 -17.65 28.74 29.91
CA SER A 245 -19.11 28.85 29.77
C SER A 245 -19.43 30.12 28.97
N ILE A 246 -20.36 30.04 28.01
CA ILE A 246 -20.94 31.23 27.35
C ILE A 246 -21.41 32.23 28.41
N ASP A 247 -21.79 31.76 29.60
CA ASP A 247 -22.14 32.61 30.73
C ASP A 247 -20.96 33.42 31.30
N GLU A 248 -19.74 32.86 31.33
CA GLU A 248 -18.53 33.59 31.75
C GLU A 248 -18.07 34.59 30.69
N GLU A 249 -18.08 34.20 29.41
CA GLU A 249 -17.78 35.14 28.30
C GLU A 249 -18.85 36.25 28.23
N LEU A 250 -20.13 35.94 28.48
CA LEU A 250 -21.20 36.93 28.59
C LEU A 250 -21.02 37.84 29.80
N VAL A 251 -20.58 37.32 30.95
CA VAL A 251 -20.25 38.12 32.13
C VAL A 251 -19.09 39.07 31.81
N ASP A 252 -18.05 38.61 31.14
CA ASP A 252 -16.92 39.45 30.73
C ASP A 252 -17.33 40.52 29.70
N VAL A 253 -18.22 40.18 28.75
CA VAL A 253 -18.81 41.15 27.81
C VAL A 253 -19.70 42.15 28.54
N LEU A 254 -20.51 41.74 29.52
CA LEU A 254 -21.34 42.64 30.33
C LEU A 254 -20.49 43.55 31.22
N ILE A 255 -19.40 43.04 31.79
CA ILE A 255 -18.43 43.83 32.54
C ILE A 255 -17.77 44.85 31.60
N ALA A 256 -17.31 44.43 30.43
CA ALA A 256 -16.72 45.32 29.43
C ALA A 256 -17.72 46.40 28.98
N GLN A 257 -18.98 46.04 28.73
CA GLN A 257 -20.05 47.00 28.39
C GLN A 257 -20.33 47.97 29.53
N ASN A 258 -20.39 47.50 30.78
CA ASN A 258 -20.60 48.36 31.94
C ASN A 258 -19.44 49.33 32.15
N VAL A 259 -18.19 48.87 31.99
CA VAL A 259 -16.99 49.71 32.06
C VAL A 259 -17.00 50.75 30.94
N PHE A 260 -17.37 50.36 29.72
CA PHE A 260 -17.47 51.27 28.58
C PHE A 260 -18.57 52.33 28.78
N GLN A 261 -19.74 51.93 29.27
CA GLN A 261 -20.84 52.85 29.60
C GLN A 261 -20.47 53.80 30.75
N ALA A 262 -19.77 53.32 31.77
CA ALA A 262 -19.28 54.15 32.87
C ALA A 262 -18.23 55.16 32.39
N ALA A 263 -17.28 54.74 31.56
CA ALA A 263 -16.27 55.62 30.95
C ALA A 263 -16.91 56.67 30.02
N ALA A 264 -17.92 56.29 29.22
CA ALA A 264 -18.65 57.21 28.35
C ALA A 264 -19.46 58.27 29.14
N ARG A 265 -20.03 57.89 30.30
CA ARG A 265 -20.69 58.84 31.22
C ARG A 265 -19.70 59.82 31.85
N LEU A 266 -18.51 59.33 32.23
CA LEU A 266 -17.43 60.17 32.75
C LEU A 266 -16.93 61.19 31.70
N MET A 267 -16.82 60.78 30.43
CA MET A 267 -16.45 61.68 29.34
C MET A 267 -17.53 62.72 28.99
N THR A 268 -18.80 62.47 29.30
CA THR A 268 -19.88 63.45 29.07
C THR A 268 -20.07 64.43 30.24
N THR A 269 -19.41 64.18 31.38
CA THR A 269 -19.40 65.07 32.55
C THR A 269 -18.21 66.05 32.61
N ILE A 270 -17.35 66.08 31.60
CA ILE A 270 -16.26 67.05 31.42
C ILE A 270 -16.57 67.89 30.19
#